data_AF-Q1I672-F1
#
_entry.id   AF-Q1I672-F1
#
_cell.length_a   1.000
_cell.length_b   1.000
_cell.length_c   1.000
_cell.angle_alpha   90.00
_cell.angle_beta   90.00
_cell.angle_gamma   90.00
#
_symmetry.space_group_name_H-M   'P 1'
#
loop_
_entity.id
_entity.type
_entity.pdbx_description
1 polymer ?
#
loop_
_entity_poly.entity_id
_entity_poly.type
_entity_poly.pdbx_seq_one_letter_code
_entity_poly.pdbx_strand_id
1 'polypeptide(L)'
;MPMQQVNLGTPPSAVDGDSARTAFTRINDNFKALDAMGVSGPVAGDRAIQDCNLALAPGVWLATSGTASNRPPGLTYVVLRVSTTDYGAILQEAVDIIYGDQAVRTFNPNNNAWGHWISSSSQGGKTLPGGGNIGGRGIDTQKLHSGFYGYYQGPGEPGGALSVLETLWHADPQWSTQLAMGVSTNELFYRSISKNSTVPPAFARVYTSQNILGAVSGVAAGGIIESGSNANGNYTKFADGTLICTGECVLPAAPLNAEAAVNPVFAATFAQAPKVMINPVFSAGTGSQADTGLVNMNGTYMAIFTGYMALRSWTYRYATGAGVVFHYTATGRWR
;
A
#
# COMPACT_ATOMS: atom_id res chain seq x y z
N MET A 1 -22.01 -6.91 52.56
CA MET A 1 -21.89 -6.14 53.83
C MET A 1 -20.59 -5.34 53.76
N PRO A 2 -20.55 -4.10 54.27
CA PRO A 2 -19.30 -3.35 54.34
C PRO A 2 -18.28 -4.13 55.19
N MET A 3 -17.01 -4.13 54.79
CA MET A 3 -15.94 -4.71 55.59
C MET A 3 -15.90 -4.00 56.95
N GLN A 4 -15.79 -4.79 58.00
CA GLN A 4 -15.76 -4.29 59.37
C GLN A 4 -14.32 -3.93 59.75
N GLN A 5 -14.14 -2.74 60.31
CA GLN A 5 -12.85 -2.33 60.86
C GLN A 5 -12.55 -3.17 62.11
N VAL A 6 -11.32 -3.68 62.19
CA VAL A 6 -10.78 -4.29 63.41
C VAL A 6 -10.12 -3.17 64.22
N ASN A 7 -10.68 -2.85 65.38
CA ASN A 7 -10.16 -1.80 66.26
C ASN A 7 -9.13 -2.40 67.22
N LEU A 8 -7.88 -1.97 67.13
CA LEU A 8 -6.82 -2.43 68.03
C LEU A 8 -6.75 -1.64 69.35
N GLY A 9 -7.58 -0.60 69.52
CA GLY A 9 -7.56 0.27 70.69
C GLY A 9 -6.41 1.28 70.69
N THR A 10 -6.43 2.17 71.67
CA THR A 10 -5.44 3.24 71.84
C THR A 10 -4.23 2.70 72.62
N PRO A 11 -2.99 2.84 72.10
CA PRO A 11 -1.79 2.46 72.84
C PRO A 11 -1.61 3.25 74.16
N PRO A 12 -0.92 2.72 75.18
CA PRO A 12 -0.27 1.40 75.21
C PRO A 12 -1.19 0.26 75.69
N SER A 13 -2.40 0.56 76.19
CA SER A 13 -3.23 -0.42 76.88
C SER A 13 -4.27 -1.13 76.00
N ALA A 14 -4.69 -0.52 74.88
CA ALA A 14 -5.65 -1.09 73.94
C ALA A 14 -7.01 -1.51 74.55
N VAL A 15 -7.36 -0.99 75.74
CA VAL A 15 -8.54 -1.44 76.52
C VAL A 15 -9.86 -1.07 75.84
N ASP A 16 -9.85 -0.03 75.00
CA ASP A 16 -10.93 0.45 74.16
C ASP A 16 -11.03 -0.26 72.80
N GLY A 17 -10.16 -1.24 72.54
CA GLY A 17 -10.13 -2.04 71.32
C GLY A 17 -11.15 -3.18 71.31
N ASP A 18 -11.23 -3.87 70.17
CA ASP A 18 -11.99 -5.11 70.07
C ASP A 18 -11.34 -6.19 70.93
N SER A 19 -12.15 -6.95 71.68
CA SER A 19 -11.67 -8.18 72.30
C SER A 19 -11.12 -9.13 71.24
N ALA A 20 -10.15 -10.00 71.60
CA ALA A 20 -9.59 -10.97 70.65
C ALA A 20 -10.68 -11.82 69.95
N ARG A 21 -11.75 -12.18 70.67
CA ARG A 21 -12.91 -12.88 70.11
C ARG A 21 -13.66 -12.02 69.10
N THR A 22 -13.93 -10.76 69.42
CA THR A 22 -14.62 -9.82 68.53
C THR A 22 -13.80 -9.58 67.27
N ALA A 23 -12.50 -9.31 67.41
CA ALA A 23 -11.58 -9.11 66.29
C ALA A 23 -11.54 -10.33 65.36
N PHE A 24 -11.43 -11.54 65.92
CA PHE A 24 -11.43 -12.79 65.13
C PHE A 24 -12.74 -12.99 64.37
N THR A 25 -13.90 -12.71 65.00
CA THR A 25 -15.19 -12.76 64.32
C THR A 25 -15.24 -11.77 63.15
N ARG A 26 -14.83 -10.51 63.35
CA ARG A 26 -14.80 -9.50 62.28
C ARG A 26 -13.90 -9.89 61.11
N ILE A 27 -12.73 -10.46 61.40
CA ILE A 27 -11.80 -10.96 60.38
C ILE A 27 -12.47 -12.07 59.56
N ASN A 28 -13.08 -13.06 60.21
CA ASN A 28 -13.76 -14.14 59.50
C ASN A 28 -14.95 -13.63 58.67
N ASP A 29 -15.70 -12.66 59.18
CA ASP A 29 -16.82 -12.07 58.46
C ASP A 29 -16.35 -11.23 57.26
N ASN A 30 -15.19 -10.57 57.35
CA ASN A 30 -14.56 -9.90 56.21
C ASN A 30 -14.13 -10.90 55.13
N PHE A 31 -13.51 -12.03 55.50
CA PHE A 31 -13.16 -13.08 54.53
C PHE A 31 -14.40 -13.68 53.85
N LYS A 32 -15.46 -13.97 54.61
CA LYS A 32 -16.75 -14.39 54.03
C LYS A 32 -17.30 -13.36 53.05
N ALA A 33 -17.15 -12.06 53.35
CA ALA A 33 -17.57 -11.01 52.44
C ALA A 33 -16.75 -10.99 51.14
N LEU A 34 -15.44 -11.22 51.20
CA LEU A 34 -14.57 -11.32 50.02
C LEU A 34 -14.88 -12.56 49.16
N ASP A 35 -15.15 -13.70 49.81
CA ASP A 35 -15.57 -14.93 49.11
C ASP A 35 -16.93 -14.72 48.42
N ALA A 36 -17.89 -14.09 49.11
CA ALA A 36 -19.17 -13.71 48.53
C ALA A 36 -19.04 -12.67 47.40
N MET A 37 -17.91 -11.97 47.30
CA MET A 37 -17.59 -11.08 46.18
C MET A 37 -16.94 -11.79 44.99
N GLY A 38 -16.60 -13.09 45.13
CA GLY A 38 -15.91 -13.86 44.11
C GLY A 38 -14.45 -13.45 43.91
N VAL A 39 -13.83 -12.82 44.91
CA VAL A 39 -12.45 -12.30 44.83
C VAL A 39 -11.42 -13.37 45.26
N SER A 40 -11.74 -14.17 46.28
CA SER A 40 -10.82 -15.16 46.89
C SER A 40 -11.18 -16.63 46.64
N GLY A 41 -12.29 -16.91 45.95
CA GLY A 41 -12.76 -18.27 45.64
C GLY A 41 -13.57 -18.35 44.34
N PRO A 42 -14.10 -19.54 43.98
CA PRO A 42 -14.99 -19.68 42.83
C PRO A 42 -16.17 -18.71 42.93
N VAL A 43 -16.55 -18.09 41.82
CA VAL A 43 -17.69 -17.16 41.80
C VAL A 43 -18.95 -17.94 42.16
N ALA A 44 -19.61 -17.50 43.23
CA ALA A 44 -20.80 -18.15 43.76
C ALA A 44 -21.96 -18.15 42.75
N GLY A 45 -22.85 -19.14 42.83
CA GLY A 45 -23.94 -19.34 41.86
C GLY A 45 -24.97 -18.21 41.83
N ASP A 46 -25.11 -17.44 42.91
CA ASP A 46 -25.94 -16.24 43.01
C ASP A 46 -25.38 -15.04 42.22
N ARG A 47 -24.10 -15.09 41.84
CA ARG A 47 -23.46 -14.12 40.95
C ARG A 47 -23.38 -14.57 39.49
N ALA A 48 -24.02 -15.70 39.16
CA ALA A 48 -24.31 -16.07 37.79
C ALA A 48 -25.56 -15.32 37.32
N ILE A 49 -25.38 -14.41 36.36
CA ILE A 49 -26.43 -13.53 35.85
C ILE A 49 -26.78 -13.87 34.41
N GLN A 50 -28.06 -13.71 34.08
CA GLN A 50 -28.57 -13.82 32.70
C GLN A 50 -28.59 -12.46 31.98
N ASP A 51 -28.24 -11.37 32.65
CA ASP A 51 -28.16 -10.03 32.08
C ASP A 51 -27.01 -9.26 32.75
N CYS A 52 -26.07 -8.77 31.95
CA CYS A 52 -24.90 -8.03 32.44
C CYS A 52 -25.28 -6.72 33.15
N ASN A 53 -26.46 -6.16 32.89
CA ASN A 53 -26.95 -4.97 33.58
C ASN A 53 -27.29 -5.24 35.07
N LEU A 54 -27.44 -6.50 35.48
CA LEU A 54 -27.75 -6.86 36.88
C LEU A 54 -26.51 -6.88 37.79
N ALA A 55 -25.31 -6.87 37.23
CA ALA A 55 -24.06 -6.81 37.98
C ALA A 55 -23.77 -5.38 38.47
N LEU A 56 -24.52 -4.96 39.49
CA LEU A 56 -24.51 -3.60 40.02
C LEU A 56 -23.62 -3.41 41.26
N ALA A 57 -23.33 -4.49 41.98
CA ALA A 57 -22.51 -4.43 43.18
C ALA A 57 -21.04 -4.82 42.90
N PRO A 58 -20.07 -4.28 43.67
CA PRO A 58 -18.67 -4.62 43.50
C PRO A 58 -18.36 -6.12 43.55
N GLY A 59 -17.32 -6.51 42.82
CA GLY A 59 -16.78 -7.88 42.79
C GLY A 59 -16.87 -8.53 41.42
N VAL A 60 -16.77 -9.86 41.39
CA VAL A 60 -16.74 -10.66 40.17
C VAL A 60 -18.11 -11.29 39.92
N TRP A 61 -18.58 -11.27 38.67
CA TRP A 61 -19.85 -11.85 38.24
C TRP A 61 -19.66 -12.73 36.99
N LEU A 62 -20.54 -13.71 36.80
CA LEU A 62 -20.50 -14.63 35.67
C LEU A 62 -21.70 -14.44 34.75
N ALA A 63 -21.46 -14.20 33.47
CA ALA A 63 -22.46 -14.20 32.41
C ALA A 63 -22.04 -15.22 31.33
N THR A 64 -21.94 -16.49 31.73
CA THR A 64 -21.32 -17.57 30.95
C THR A 64 -22.31 -18.40 30.12
N SER A 65 -23.60 -18.28 30.37
CA SER A 65 -24.61 -18.80 29.44
C SER A 65 -24.59 -17.88 28.22
N GLY A 66 -24.14 -18.35 27.05
CA GLY A 66 -24.04 -17.55 25.81
C GLY A 66 -25.34 -16.88 25.32
N THR A 67 -26.42 -16.99 26.09
CA THR A 67 -27.73 -16.33 25.99
C THR A 67 -27.87 -15.09 26.89
N ALA A 68 -26.85 -14.71 27.66
CA ALA A 68 -26.94 -13.58 28.58
C ALA A 68 -27.17 -12.26 27.82
N SER A 69 -28.14 -11.47 28.30
CA SER A 69 -28.52 -10.17 27.74
C SER A 69 -27.51 -9.07 28.10
N ASN A 70 -27.49 -8.01 27.28
CA ASN A 70 -26.63 -6.82 27.44
C ASN A 70 -25.14 -7.12 27.61
N ARG A 71 -24.69 -8.28 27.13
CA ARG A 71 -23.28 -8.63 27.04
C ARG A 71 -22.55 -7.77 26.01
N PRO A 72 -21.21 -7.63 26.13
CA PRO A 72 -20.41 -7.02 25.08
C PRO A 72 -20.61 -7.75 23.74
N PRO A 73 -20.75 -7.03 22.61
CA PRO A 73 -20.82 -7.65 21.30
C PRO A 73 -19.60 -8.53 21.03
N GLY A 74 -19.83 -9.77 20.56
CA GLY A 74 -18.78 -10.72 20.21
C GLY A 74 -18.28 -11.60 21.36
N LEU A 75 -18.62 -11.30 22.62
CA LEU A 75 -18.19 -12.10 23.77
C LEU A 75 -19.26 -13.12 24.16
N THR A 76 -18.86 -14.36 24.46
CA THR A 76 -19.79 -15.47 24.74
C THR A 76 -19.72 -15.96 26.18
N TYR A 77 -18.52 -16.03 26.76
CA TYR A 77 -18.32 -16.58 28.10
C TYR A 77 -17.74 -15.52 29.01
N VAL A 78 -18.59 -14.60 29.47
CA VAL A 78 -18.14 -13.35 30.09
C VAL A 78 -17.97 -13.51 31.59
N VAL A 79 -16.80 -13.10 32.09
CA VAL A 79 -16.57 -12.73 33.48
C VAL A 79 -16.58 -11.21 33.57
N LEU A 80 -17.37 -10.66 34.48
CA LEU A 80 -17.42 -9.23 34.76
C LEU A 80 -16.69 -8.92 36.06
N ARG A 81 -15.80 -7.93 36.03
CA ARG A 81 -15.32 -7.24 37.23
C ARG A 81 -16.06 -5.93 37.36
N VAL A 82 -16.64 -5.72 38.53
CA VAL A 82 -17.49 -4.56 38.81
C VAL A 82 -16.86 -3.73 39.92
N SER A 83 -16.72 -2.44 39.65
CA SER A 83 -16.27 -1.44 40.62
C SER A 83 -17.31 -0.32 40.69
N THR A 84 -17.55 0.21 41.87
CA THR A 84 -18.49 1.33 42.08
C THR A 84 -17.76 2.52 42.67
N THR A 85 -18.14 3.73 42.28
CA THR A 85 -17.68 4.98 42.92
C THR A 85 -18.61 5.39 44.05
N ASP A 86 -18.16 6.26 44.94
CA ASP A 86 -18.96 6.80 46.05
C ASP A 86 -20.19 7.61 45.60
N TYR A 87 -20.21 8.05 44.34
CA TYR A 87 -21.34 8.73 43.72
C TYR A 87 -22.29 7.78 42.97
N GLY A 88 -22.09 6.46 43.05
CA GLY A 88 -22.97 5.45 42.45
C GLY A 88 -22.73 5.16 40.97
N ALA A 89 -21.63 5.67 40.38
CA ALA A 89 -21.23 5.23 39.05
C ALA A 89 -20.63 3.83 39.11
N ILE A 90 -20.86 3.03 38.07
CA ILE A 90 -20.42 1.63 38.02
C ILE A 90 -19.49 1.48 36.81
N LEU A 91 -18.32 0.89 37.01
CA LEU A 91 -17.43 0.41 35.95
C LEU A 91 -17.59 -1.10 35.84
N GLN A 92 -17.82 -1.58 34.62
CA GLN A 92 -17.78 -3.00 34.31
C GLN A 92 -16.64 -3.29 33.34
N GLU A 93 -15.78 -4.24 33.71
CA GLU A 93 -14.76 -4.81 32.85
C GLU A 93 -15.15 -6.26 32.54
N ALA A 94 -15.42 -6.55 31.27
CA ALA A 94 -15.76 -7.87 30.77
C ALA A 94 -14.52 -8.54 30.19
N VAL A 95 -14.34 -9.83 30.50
CA VAL A 95 -13.32 -10.69 29.90
C VAL A 95 -13.98 -11.97 29.41
N ASP A 96 -13.77 -12.35 28.15
CA ASP A 96 -14.14 -13.68 27.66
C ASP A 96 -13.10 -14.70 28.13
N ILE A 97 -13.53 -15.69 28.91
CA ILE A 97 -12.62 -16.67 29.52
C ILE A 97 -12.02 -17.67 28.52
N ILE A 98 -12.60 -17.80 27.31
CA ILE A 98 -12.10 -18.72 26.29
C ILE A 98 -11.14 -17.99 25.35
N TYR A 99 -11.52 -16.80 24.88
CA TYR A 99 -10.78 -16.09 23.83
C TYR A 99 -9.89 -14.95 24.35
N GLY A 100 -10.05 -14.55 25.62
CA GLY A 100 -9.26 -13.49 26.24
C GLY A 100 -9.63 -12.07 25.80
N ASP A 101 -10.67 -11.92 24.96
CA ASP A 101 -11.20 -10.63 24.53
C ASP A 101 -11.76 -9.85 25.72
N GLN A 102 -11.64 -8.52 25.65
CA GLN A 102 -12.03 -7.63 26.74
C GLN A 102 -12.88 -6.49 26.25
N ALA A 103 -13.78 -6.02 27.12
CA ALA A 103 -14.58 -4.83 26.88
C ALA A 103 -14.87 -4.11 28.20
N VAL A 104 -15.02 -2.79 28.14
CA VAL A 104 -15.37 -1.97 29.28
C VAL A 104 -16.61 -1.13 29.00
N ARG A 105 -17.40 -0.85 30.03
CA ARG A 105 -18.45 0.17 29.97
C ARG A 105 -18.67 0.78 31.34
N THR A 106 -19.38 1.90 31.37
CA THR A 106 -19.76 2.57 32.60
C THR A 106 -21.27 2.75 32.70
N PHE A 107 -21.80 2.73 33.92
CA PHE A 107 -23.14 3.18 34.26
C PHE A 107 -23.08 4.59 34.81
N ASN A 108 -23.89 5.48 34.26
CA ASN A 108 -24.02 6.85 34.74
C ASN A 108 -25.28 6.98 35.62
N PRO A 109 -25.12 7.26 36.92
CA PRO A 109 -26.25 7.33 37.85
C PRO A 109 -27.13 8.57 37.62
N ASN A 110 -26.59 9.64 36.98
CA ASN A 110 -27.34 10.88 36.77
C ASN A 110 -28.46 10.74 35.75
N ASN A 111 -28.29 9.86 34.76
CA ASN A 111 -29.28 9.60 33.73
C ASN A 111 -29.77 8.14 33.75
N ASN A 112 -29.39 7.37 34.77
CA ASN A 112 -29.77 5.97 34.97
C ASN A 112 -29.53 5.11 33.71
N ALA A 113 -28.40 5.32 33.02
CA ALA A 113 -28.11 4.71 31.74
C ALA A 113 -26.74 4.04 31.69
N TRP A 114 -26.68 2.91 31.00
CA TRP A 114 -25.44 2.26 30.62
C TRP A 114 -24.84 2.91 29.38
N GLY A 115 -23.54 3.21 29.43
CA GLY A 115 -22.75 3.47 28.24
C GLY A 115 -22.63 2.22 27.36
N HIS A 116 -22.31 2.44 26.10
CA HIS A 116 -22.01 1.34 25.18
C HIS A 116 -20.75 0.58 25.64
N TRP A 117 -20.72 -0.72 25.34
CA TRP A 117 -19.51 -1.51 25.49
C TRP A 117 -18.42 -1.02 24.53
N ILE A 118 -17.25 -0.75 25.08
CA ILE A 118 -16.04 -0.37 24.35
C ILE A 118 -15.11 -1.56 24.43
N SER A 119 -14.94 -2.28 23.32
CA SER A 119 -13.99 -3.40 23.25
C SER A 119 -12.56 -2.91 23.41
N SER A 120 -11.84 -3.44 24.40
CA SER A 120 -10.41 -3.23 24.63
C SER A 120 -9.60 -4.45 24.19
N SER A 121 -10.16 -5.30 23.32
CA SER A 121 -9.38 -6.35 22.66
C SER A 121 -8.10 -5.73 22.11
N SER A 122 -7.05 -6.54 21.96
CA SER A 122 -5.88 -6.21 21.16
C SER A 122 -6.23 -5.84 19.69
N GLN A 123 -7.51 -5.79 19.32
CA GLN A 123 -8.04 -5.26 18.07
C GLN A 123 -8.69 -3.86 18.17
N GLY A 124 -8.88 -3.30 19.39
CA GLY A 124 -9.56 -2.03 19.62
C GLY A 124 -8.65 -0.80 19.79
N GLY A 125 -7.35 -1.01 20.00
CA GLY A 125 -6.35 0.05 20.07
C GLY A 125 -5.62 0.25 18.75
N LYS A 126 -6.26 0.86 17.73
CA LYS A 126 -5.64 1.39 16.48
C LYS A 126 -4.48 0.59 15.85
N THR A 127 -4.38 -0.71 16.10
CA THR A 127 -3.82 -1.67 15.16
C THR A 127 -4.98 -1.97 14.25
N LEU A 128 -4.84 -1.66 12.96
CA LEU A 128 -5.85 -2.01 11.97
C LEU A 128 -6.21 -3.49 12.19
N PRO A 129 -7.49 -3.86 12.34
CA PRO A 129 -7.88 -5.24 12.60
C PRO A 129 -7.31 -6.12 11.49
N GLY A 130 -6.33 -6.96 11.82
CA GLY A 130 -5.65 -7.82 10.83
C GLY A 130 -4.18 -7.46 10.52
N GLY A 131 -3.57 -6.51 11.21
CA GLY A 131 -2.12 -6.24 11.11
C GLY A 131 -1.23 -7.35 11.67
N GLY A 132 -1.29 -8.55 11.10
CA GLY A 132 -0.39 -9.67 11.36
C GLY A 132 0.69 -9.74 10.28
N ASN A 133 1.90 -10.12 10.67
CA ASN A 133 2.91 -10.58 9.71
C ASN A 133 2.46 -11.97 9.24
N ILE A 134 1.82 -12.06 8.07
CA ILE A 134 1.21 -13.29 7.56
C ILE A 134 2.30 -14.12 6.89
N GLY A 135 3.18 -14.70 7.71
CA GLY A 135 4.18 -15.65 7.26
C GLY A 135 3.51 -16.87 6.64
N GLY A 136 3.66 -17.01 5.32
CA GLY A 136 3.46 -18.27 4.61
C GLY A 136 2.00 -18.60 4.25
N ARG A 137 1.70 -18.50 2.95
CA ARG A 137 0.57 -19.11 2.24
C ARG A 137 -0.84 -18.83 2.82
N GLY A 138 -1.56 -17.91 2.17
CA GLY A 138 -2.98 -18.17 1.91
C GLY A 138 -4.03 -17.15 2.32
N ILE A 139 -3.69 -15.87 2.49
CA ILE A 139 -4.72 -14.83 2.27
C ILE A 139 -4.65 -14.39 0.82
N ASP A 140 -5.72 -14.70 0.12
CA ASP A 140 -5.99 -14.27 -1.23
C ASP A 140 -6.14 -12.74 -1.24
N THR A 141 -5.37 -12.04 -2.07
CA THR A 141 -5.49 -10.57 -2.24
C THR A 141 -6.86 -10.14 -2.76
N GLN A 142 -7.74 -11.10 -3.05
CA GLN A 142 -9.15 -10.92 -3.41
C GLN A 142 -10.11 -10.99 -2.21
N LYS A 143 -9.66 -11.39 -1.00
CA LYS A 143 -10.52 -11.48 0.20
C LYS A 143 -10.43 -10.19 1.02
N LEU A 144 -11.58 -9.54 1.16
CA LEU A 144 -11.65 -8.11 1.39
C LEU A 144 -11.71 -7.72 2.87
N HIS A 145 -10.61 -7.25 3.47
CA HIS A 145 -10.53 -6.81 4.87
C HIS A 145 -9.69 -5.53 5.01
N SER A 146 -10.13 -4.56 5.82
CA SER A 146 -9.32 -3.37 6.12
C SER A 146 -8.13 -3.73 7.01
N GLY A 147 -6.90 -3.49 6.56
CA GLY A 147 -5.69 -3.86 7.30
C GLY A 147 -4.38 -3.49 6.61
N PHE A 148 -3.26 -3.68 7.32
CA PHE A 148 -1.92 -3.58 6.76
C PHE A 148 -1.23 -4.95 6.83
N TYR A 149 -0.79 -5.46 5.69
CA TYR A 149 -0.41 -6.86 5.52
C TYR A 149 0.96 -6.98 4.85
N GLY A 150 1.76 -7.94 5.30
CA GLY A 150 2.98 -8.37 4.60
C GLY A 150 2.67 -9.54 3.66
N TYR A 151 3.19 -9.47 2.44
CA TYR A 151 3.00 -10.44 1.37
C TYR A 151 4.33 -10.87 0.77
N TYR A 152 4.44 -12.16 0.42
CA TYR A 152 5.61 -12.73 -0.23
C TYR A 152 5.17 -13.81 -1.23
N GLN A 153 5.25 -13.49 -2.52
CA GLN A 153 4.95 -14.37 -3.66
C GLN A 153 3.52 -14.96 -3.66
N GLY A 154 2.54 -14.18 -3.25
CA GLY A 154 1.14 -14.57 -3.26
C GLY A 154 0.45 -14.37 -4.63
N PRO A 155 -0.71 -15.02 -4.83
CA PRO A 155 -1.49 -14.89 -6.06
C PRO A 155 -2.04 -13.46 -6.25
N GLY A 156 -1.88 -12.93 -7.46
CA GLY A 156 -2.40 -11.61 -7.85
C GLY A 156 -1.52 -10.42 -7.44
N GLU A 157 -0.30 -10.67 -6.95
CA GLU A 157 0.65 -9.64 -6.55
C GLU A 157 1.39 -9.01 -7.76
N PRO A 158 1.65 -7.69 -7.73
CA PRO A 158 2.41 -7.00 -8.78
C PRO A 158 3.93 -7.21 -8.70
N GLY A 159 4.43 -7.86 -7.65
CA GLY A 159 5.85 -8.02 -7.36
C GLY A 159 6.11 -9.17 -6.40
N GLY A 160 7.38 -9.37 -6.01
CA GLY A 160 7.78 -10.50 -5.17
C GLY A 160 7.42 -10.36 -3.69
N ALA A 161 7.92 -9.32 -3.03
CA ALA A 161 7.69 -9.07 -1.60
C ALA A 161 7.06 -7.69 -1.41
N LEU A 162 5.90 -7.62 -0.74
CA LEU A 162 5.07 -6.42 -0.68
C LEU A 162 4.56 -6.15 0.74
N SER A 163 4.45 -4.87 1.07
CA SER A 163 3.61 -4.39 2.18
C SER A 163 2.36 -3.77 1.58
N VAL A 164 1.17 -4.25 1.96
CA VAL A 164 -0.09 -3.84 1.37
C VAL A 164 -1.00 -3.25 2.43
N LEU A 165 -1.41 -2.00 2.23
CA LEU A 165 -2.54 -1.41 2.92
C LEU A 165 -3.81 -1.73 2.11
N GLU A 166 -4.76 -2.39 2.76
CA GLU A 166 -6.09 -2.61 2.23
C GLU A 166 -7.12 -1.83 3.05
N THR A 167 -8.06 -1.20 2.36
CA THR A 167 -9.13 -0.43 3.00
C THR A 167 -10.46 -0.78 2.37
N LEU A 168 -11.38 -1.32 3.17
CA LEU A 168 -12.80 -1.41 2.81
C LEU A 168 -13.41 0.00 2.89
N TRP A 169 -14.16 0.39 1.86
CA TRP A 169 -14.90 1.63 1.93
C TRP A 169 -16.20 1.43 2.72
N HIS A 170 -16.26 2.01 3.91
CA HIS A 170 -17.38 1.80 4.86
C HIS A 170 -18.70 2.41 4.38
N ALA A 171 -18.64 3.48 3.56
CA ALA A 171 -19.83 4.18 3.08
C ALA A 171 -20.52 3.45 1.91
N ASP A 172 -19.74 2.72 1.11
CA ASP A 172 -20.26 1.80 0.11
C ASP A 172 -19.43 0.50 0.18
N PRO A 173 -19.98 -0.56 0.81
CA PRO A 173 -19.28 -1.80 1.03
C PRO A 173 -18.98 -2.54 -0.29
N GLN A 174 -19.40 -2.03 -1.45
CA GLN A 174 -19.07 -2.58 -2.76
C GLN A 174 -17.64 -2.30 -3.20
N TRP A 175 -16.90 -1.41 -2.53
CA TRP A 175 -15.54 -1.04 -2.95
C TRP A 175 -14.49 -1.29 -1.88
N SER A 176 -13.31 -1.70 -2.32
CA SER A 176 -12.09 -1.64 -1.53
C SER A 176 -10.96 -1.01 -2.35
N THR A 177 -9.95 -0.52 -1.64
CA THR A 177 -8.71 -0.04 -2.25
C THR A 177 -7.53 -0.77 -1.65
N GLN A 178 -6.52 -1.00 -2.48
CA GLN A 178 -5.24 -1.55 -2.07
C GLN A 178 -4.11 -0.64 -2.52
N LEU A 179 -3.17 -0.39 -1.62
CA LEU A 179 -1.90 0.28 -1.87
C LEU A 179 -0.79 -0.69 -1.51
N ALA A 180 0.01 -1.09 -2.49
CA ALA A 180 1.09 -2.06 -2.31
C ALA A 180 2.45 -1.41 -2.53
N MET A 181 3.36 -1.63 -1.58
CA MET A 181 4.73 -1.12 -1.58
C MET A 181 5.71 -2.28 -1.68
N GLY A 182 6.68 -2.20 -2.59
CA GLY A 182 7.80 -3.12 -2.66
C GLY A 182 8.59 -3.12 -1.35
N VAL A 183 8.90 -4.31 -0.81
CA VAL A 183 9.77 -4.44 0.38
C VAL A 183 11.24 -4.39 -0.03
N SER A 184 11.58 -5.04 -1.15
CA SER A 184 12.93 -5.10 -1.70
C SER A 184 13.09 -4.29 -2.99
N THR A 185 12.03 -3.60 -3.42
CA THR A 185 12.02 -2.73 -4.60
C THR A 185 11.42 -1.39 -4.20
N ASN A 186 11.86 -0.30 -4.81
CA ASN A 186 11.28 1.03 -4.58
C ASN A 186 10.05 1.25 -5.47
N GLU A 187 9.14 0.29 -5.47
CA GLU A 187 7.95 0.32 -6.32
C GLU A 187 6.70 0.53 -5.49
N LEU A 188 5.76 1.26 -6.08
CA LEU A 188 4.46 1.52 -5.49
C LEU A 188 3.39 1.15 -6.50
N PHE A 189 2.34 0.49 -6.01
CA PHE A 189 1.22 0.06 -6.81
C PHE A 189 -0.08 0.37 -6.10
N TYR A 190 -1.15 0.55 -6.86
CA TYR A 190 -2.49 0.69 -6.31
C TYR A 190 -3.52 0.00 -7.19
N ARG A 191 -4.66 -0.35 -6.60
CA ARG A 191 -5.87 -0.73 -7.34
C ARG A 191 -7.11 -0.47 -6.50
N SER A 192 -8.24 -0.36 -7.19
CA SER A 192 -9.57 -0.34 -6.58
C SER A 192 -10.32 -1.60 -7.00
N ILE A 193 -10.91 -2.33 -6.06
CA ILE A 193 -11.61 -3.58 -6.32
C ILE A 193 -13.10 -3.36 -6.05
N SER A 194 -13.94 -3.80 -6.98
CA SER A 194 -15.38 -3.91 -6.74
C SER A 194 -15.72 -5.31 -6.26
N LYS A 195 -16.50 -5.44 -5.18
CA LYS A 195 -17.02 -6.73 -4.68
C LYS A 195 -17.92 -7.45 -5.69
N ASN A 196 -18.50 -6.69 -6.62
CA ASN A 196 -19.37 -7.21 -7.66
C ASN A 196 -18.59 -7.74 -8.87
N SER A 197 -17.26 -7.53 -8.91
CA SER A 197 -16.40 -8.08 -9.96
C SER A 197 -15.91 -9.47 -9.56
N THR A 198 -16.02 -10.43 -10.47
CA THR A 198 -15.41 -11.77 -10.30
C THR A 198 -13.91 -11.79 -10.59
N VAL A 199 -13.38 -10.73 -11.22
CA VAL A 199 -11.96 -10.57 -11.50
C VAL A 199 -11.50 -9.21 -10.99
N PRO A 200 -10.59 -9.15 -10.00
CA PRO A 200 -10.01 -7.88 -9.56
C PRO A 200 -9.19 -7.26 -10.70
N PRO A 201 -9.19 -5.92 -10.83
CA PRO A 201 -8.32 -5.27 -11.80
C PRO A 201 -6.84 -5.53 -11.44
N ALA A 202 -6.00 -5.50 -12.47
CA ALA A 202 -4.56 -5.51 -12.29
C ALA A 202 -4.11 -4.29 -11.49
N PHE A 203 -3.01 -4.45 -10.76
CA PHE A 203 -2.36 -3.34 -10.08
C PHE A 203 -1.83 -2.30 -11.07
N ALA A 204 -2.14 -1.04 -10.82
CA ALA A 204 -1.52 0.08 -11.51
C ALA A 204 -0.21 0.43 -10.80
N ARG A 205 0.91 0.40 -11.55
CA ARG A 205 2.22 0.83 -11.06
C ARG A 205 2.33 2.34 -11.08
N VAL A 206 2.86 2.91 -10.01
CA VAL A 206 3.17 4.34 -9.93
C VAL A 206 4.52 4.60 -10.58
N TYR A 207 4.54 5.58 -11.49
CA TYR A 207 5.79 6.05 -12.07
C TYR A 207 6.41 7.15 -11.22
N THR A 208 7.69 7.00 -10.92
CA THR A 208 8.52 7.92 -10.16
C THR A 208 9.77 8.25 -10.98
N SER A 209 10.61 9.16 -10.49
CA SER A 209 11.90 9.46 -11.13
C SER A 209 12.81 8.24 -11.30
N GLN A 210 12.60 7.16 -10.54
CA GLN A 210 13.41 5.94 -10.61
C GLN A 210 13.02 4.97 -11.73
N ASN A 211 11.77 5.03 -12.23
CA ASN A 211 11.26 4.07 -13.21
C ASN A 211 10.61 4.73 -14.45
N ILE A 212 10.54 6.06 -14.48
CA ILE A 212 10.03 6.79 -15.65
C ILE A 212 10.97 6.70 -16.86
N LEU A 213 12.28 6.70 -16.61
CA LEU A 213 13.35 6.51 -17.59
C LEU A 213 13.94 5.10 -17.42
N GLY A 214 13.89 4.31 -18.48
CA GLY A 214 14.36 2.93 -18.48
C GLY A 214 14.00 2.22 -19.77
N ALA A 215 14.37 0.94 -19.88
CA ALA A 215 14.04 0.15 -21.06
C ALA A 215 12.51 0.16 -21.31
N VAL A 216 12.12 0.65 -22.49
CA VAL A 216 10.71 0.69 -22.89
C VAL A 216 10.39 -0.67 -23.47
N SER A 217 9.46 -1.39 -22.85
CA SER A 217 8.95 -2.65 -23.35
C SER A 217 7.45 -2.52 -23.61
N GLY A 218 6.90 -3.31 -24.55
CA GLY A 218 5.46 -3.29 -24.86
C GLY A 218 4.58 -3.85 -23.74
N VAL A 219 5.17 -4.22 -22.60
CA VAL A 219 4.53 -4.85 -21.45
C VAL A 219 4.59 -3.88 -20.26
N ALA A 220 3.56 -3.90 -19.41
CA ALA A 220 3.27 -2.95 -18.32
C ALA A 220 4.37 -2.76 -17.24
N ALA A 221 5.55 -3.38 -17.39
CA ALA A 221 6.68 -3.28 -16.48
C ALA A 221 7.84 -2.39 -16.98
N GLY A 222 7.79 -1.89 -18.23
CA GLY A 222 8.84 -1.03 -18.81
C GLY A 222 8.84 0.41 -18.32
N GLY A 223 9.90 1.18 -18.65
CA GLY A 223 9.90 2.64 -18.51
C GLY A 223 8.94 3.31 -19.49
N ILE A 224 8.62 4.59 -19.25
CA ILE A 224 7.79 5.39 -20.19
C ILE A 224 8.64 5.87 -21.37
N ILE A 225 9.90 6.22 -21.10
CA ILE A 225 10.86 6.73 -22.07
C ILE A 225 12.17 5.96 -21.94
N GLU A 226 12.73 5.53 -23.08
CA GLU A 226 14.08 4.99 -23.20
C GLU A 226 14.84 5.91 -24.15
N SER A 227 16.00 6.40 -23.73
CA SER A 227 16.90 7.13 -24.62
C SER A 227 18.28 6.47 -24.61
N GLY A 228 18.96 6.57 -25.75
CA GLY A 228 20.30 6.03 -25.89
C GLY A 228 21.04 6.67 -27.06
N SER A 229 22.35 6.45 -27.07
CA SER A 229 23.23 6.90 -28.15
C SER A 229 24.19 5.79 -28.52
N ASN A 230 24.53 5.70 -29.80
CA ASN A 230 25.54 4.79 -30.33
C ASN A 230 26.25 5.44 -31.53
N ALA A 231 27.13 4.70 -32.20
CA ALA A 231 27.89 5.21 -33.35
C ALA A 231 27.01 5.67 -34.52
N ASN A 232 25.74 5.26 -34.55
CA ASN A 232 24.77 5.61 -35.60
C ASN A 232 23.83 6.76 -35.19
N GLY A 233 24.07 7.42 -34.05
CA GLY A 233 23.32 8.58 -33.57
C GLY A 233 22.59 8.35 -32.24
N ASN A 234 21.53 9.12 -32.02
CA ASN A 234 20.72 9.08 -30.80
C ASN A 234 19.32 8.53 -31.10
N TYR A 235 18.70 7.91 -30.11
CA TYR A 235 17.30 7.49 -30.19
C TYR A 235 16.54 7.78 -28.90
N THR A 236 15.22 7.97 -29.06
CA THR A 236 14.25 8.03 -27.96
C THR A 236 13.05 7.16 -28.32
N LYS A 237 12.76 6.14 -27.51
CA LYS A 237 11.53 5.33 -27.57
C LYS A 237 10.56 5.82 -26.51
N PHE A 238 9.29 5.78 -26.86
CA PHE A 238 8.17 6.07 -25.97
C PHE A 238 7.28 4.83 -25.82
N ALA A 239 6.67 4.66 -24.65
CA ALA A 239 5.78 3.52 -24.35
C ALA A 239 4.56 3.43 -25.29
N ASP A 240 4.13 4.55 -25.88
CA ASP A 240 3.07 4.57 -26.90
C ASP A 240 3.47 3.90 -28.22
N GLY A 241 4.74 3.47 -28.35
CA GLY A 241 5.30 2.87 -29.56
C GLY A 241 6.07 3.84 -30.44
N THR A 242 6.09 5.14 -30.14
CA THR A 242 6.84 6.14 -30.92
C THR A 242 8.35 5.94 -30.76
N LEU A 243 9.08 6.02 -31.87
CA LEU A 243 10.54 6.07 -31.93
C LEU A 243 10.96 7.34 -32.67
N ILE A 244 11.93 8.06 -32.11
CA ILE A 244 12.63 9.15 -32.77
C ILE A 244 14.11 8.78 -32.82
N CYS A 245 14.71 8.80 -34.00
CA CYS A 245 16.16 8.69 -34.19
C CYS A 245 16.70 10.00 -34.77
N THR A 246 17.82 10.48 -34.26
CA THR A 246 18.55 11.63 -34.80
C THR A 246 20.00 11.28 -35.05
N GLY A 247 20.59 11.89 -36.07
CA GLY A 247 22.00 11.68 -36.39
C GLY A 247 22.48 12.56 -37.52
N GLU A 248 23.72 12.33 -37.91
CA GLU A 248 24.39 13.05 -38.98
C GLU A 248 24.91 12.06 -40.01
N CYS A 249 25.00 12.49 -41.27
CA CYS A 249 25.67 11.73 -42.31
C CYS A 249 26.37 12.64 -43.31
N VAL A 250 27.40 12.12 -43.96
CA VAL A 250 28.13 12.86 -44.98
C VAL A 250 27.81 12.26 -46.34
N LEU A 251 27.16 13.04 -47.20
CA LEU A 251 27.06 12.73 -48.62
C LEU A 251 28.40 13.07 -49.26
N PRO A 252 29.15 12.10 -49.84
CA PRO A 252 30.50 12.35 -50.32
C PRO A 252 30.54 13.30 -51.52
N ALA A 253 31.71 13.88 -51.78
CA ALA A 253 31.98 14.59 -53.02
C ALA A 253 31.85 13.62 -54.22
N ALA A 254 31.38 14.12 -55.36
CA ALA A 254 31.27 13.33 -56.58
C ALA A 254 31.68 14.17 -57.81
N PRO A 255 32.42 13.56 -58.77
CA PRO A 255 32.72 14.21 -60.04
C PRO A 255 31.46 14.38 -60.88
N LEU A 256 31.51 15.15 -61.96
CA LEU A 256 30.35 15.34 -62.87
C LEU A 256 29.90 13.99 -63.45
N ASN A 257 28.58 13.82 -63.61
CA ASN A 257 27.94 12.60 -64.12
C ASN A 257 28.20 11.35 -63.26
N ALA A 258 28.37 11.53 -61.95
CA ALA A 258 28.51 10.44 -61.00
C ALA A 258 27.45 10.52 -59.89
N GLU A 259 27.36 9.45 -59.12
CA GLU A 259 26.47 9.36 -57.97
C GLU A 259 27.25 9.63 -56.68
N ALA A 260 26.76 10.56 -55.87
CA ALA A 260 27.11 10.68 -54.48
C ALA A 260 26.09 9.90 -53.64
N ALA A 261 26.57 9.05 -52.73
CA ALA A 261 25.72 8.11 -52.01
C ALA A 261 26.18 7.89 -50.56
N VAL A 262 25.21 7.83 -49.65
CA VAL A 262 25.41 7.41 -48.26
C VAL A 262 24.19 6.64 -47.76
N ASN A 263 24.41 5.64 -46.90
CA ASN A 263 23.35 4.83 -46.29
C ASN A 263 23.40 4.93 -44.76
N PRO A 264 22.92 6.02 -44.14
CA PRO A 264 22.94 6.17 -42.69
C PRO A 264 22.05 5.14 -42.01
N VAL A 265 22.63 4.35 -41.11
CA VAL A 265 21.90 3.41 -40.25
C VAL A 265 21.25 4.21 -39.12
N PHE A 266 20.01 3.89 -38.75
CA PHE A 266 19.36 4.52 -37.60
C PHE A 266 19.91 3.97 -36.29
N ALA A 267 19.97 4.81 -35.25
CA ALA A 267 20.42 4.39 -33.93
C ALA A 267 19.57 3.27 -33.31
N ALA A 268 18.31 3.13 -33.72
CA ALA A 268 17.45 2.00 -33.42
C ALA A 268 16.55 1.65 -34.63
N THR A 269 16.20 0.37 -34.78
CA THR A 269 15.35 -0.11 -35.89
C THR A 269 13.87 0.21 -35.66
N PHE A 270 13.19 0.65 -36.70
CA PHE A 270 11.75 0.88 -36.72
C PHE A 270 10.98 -0.38 -37.14
N ALA A 271 9.74 -0.53 -36.70
CA ALA A 271 8.85 -1.62 -37.12
C ALA A 271 8.35 -1.45 -38.56
N GLN A 272 8.27 -0.21 -39.05
CA GLN A 272 7.90 0.17 -40.41
C GLN A 272 8.80 1.31 -40.89
N ALA A 273 8.88 1.55 -42.19
CA ALA A 273 9.65 2.66 -42.73
C ALA A 273 9.22 3.99 -42.07
N PRO A 274 10.12 4.70 -41.36
CA PRO A 274 9.78 5.93 -40.66
C PRO A 274 9.55 7.10 -41.63
N LYS A 275 9.05 8.21 -41.12
CA LYS A 275 9.12 9.50 -41.79
C LYS A 275 10.45 10.16 -41.46
N VAL A 276 11.22 10.53 -42.47
CA VAL A 276 12.55 11.13 -42.30
C VAL A 276 12.55 12.55 -42.81
N MET A 277 13.10 13.46 -42.02
CA MET A 277 13.45 14.81 -42.45
C MET A 277 14.97 14.96 -42.43
N ILE A 278 15.53 15.53 -43.48
CA ILE A 278 16.96 15.82 -43.60
C ILE A 278 17.17 17.32 -43.84
N ASN A 279 18.21 17.87 -43.24
CA ASN A 279 18.63 19.25 -43.47
C ASN A 279 20.16 19.28 -43.65
N PRO A 280 20.68 19.90 -44.72
CA PRO A 280 22.12 20.10 -44.83
C PRO A 280 22.61 21.07 -43.77
N VAL A 281 23.81 20.84 -43.25
CA VAL A 281 24.44 21.72 -42.26
C VAL A 281 25.41 22.66 -42.93
N PHE A 282 25.24 23.94 -42.68
CA PHE A 282 26.06 25.02 -43.22
C PHE A 282 27.11 25.43 -42.19
N SER A 283 28.03 24.53 -41.82
CA SER A 283 29.14 24.85 -40.92
C SER A 283 30.42 25.11 -41.70
N ALA A 284 31.10 26.23 -41.41
CA ALA A 284 32.40 26.52 -41.98
C ALA A 284 33.43 25.46 -41.51
N GLY A 285 33.91 24.62 -42.43
CA GLY A 285 34.98 23.65 -42.16
C GLY A 285 34.66 22.18 -42.40
N THR A 286 33.40 21.82 -42.71
CA THR A 286 33.00 20.46 -43.09
C THR A 286 31.89 20.53 -44.15
N GLY A 287 32.30 20.47 -45.42
CA GLY A 287 31.44 20.74 -46.58
C GLY A 287 31.39 22.21 -46.95
N SER A 288 31.66 22.53 -48.22
CA SER A 288 31.57 23.92 -48.68
C SER A 288 30.11 24.36 -48.69
N GLN A 289 29.80 25.56 -48.16
CA GLN A 289 28.49 26.19 -48.35
C GLN A 289 28.08 26.21 -49.84
N ALA A 290 29.08 26.31 -50.74
CA ALA A 290 28.87 26.19 -52.18
C ALA A 290 28.41 24.78 -52.57
N ASP A 291 29.07 23.72 -52.09
CA ASP A 291 28.72 22.33 -52.41
C ASP A 291 27.32 21.96 -51.91
N THR A 292 26.88 22.49 -50.77
CA THR A 292 25.49 22.34 -50.33
C THR A 292 24.51 22.94 -51.33
N GLY A 293 24.82 24.13 -51.85
CA GLY A 293 24.07 24.75 -52.95
C GLY A 293 24.06 23.87 -54.20
N LEU A 294 25.21 23.30 -54.57
CA LEU A 294 25.33 22.41 -55.72
C LEU A 294 24.53 21.11 -55.54
N VAL A 295 24.57 20.49 -54.35
CA VAL A 295 23.74 19.30 -54.04
C VAL A 295 22.25 19.64 -54.14
N ASN A 296 21.82 20.79 -53.63
CA ASN A 296 20.43 21.24 -53.77
C ASN A 296 20.03 21.48 -55.24
N MET A 297 20.96 21.99 -56.07
CA MET A 297 20.72 22.20 -57.51
C MET A 297 20.74 20.90 -58.32
N ASN A 298 21.56 19.93 -57.93
CA ASN A 298 21.60 18.58 -58.51
C ASN A 298 20.35 17.76 -58.14
N GLY A 299 19.76 18.06 -56.98
CA GLY A 299 18.64 17.32 -56.42
C GLY A 299 19.11 16.15 -55.56
N THR A 300 18.31 15.83 -54.55
CA THR A 300 18.53 14.68 -53.67
C THR A 300 17.37 13.70 -53.79
N TYR A 301 17.71 12.41 -53.78
CA TYR A 301 16.76 11.32 -53.70
C TYR A 301 16.96 10.59 -52.38
N MET A 302 15.85 10.23 -51.76
CA MET A 302 15.84 9.51 -50.49
C MET A 302 14.95 8.27 -50.58
N ALA A 303 15.51 7.13 -50.19
CA ALA A 303 14.75 5.90 -49.94
C ALA A 303 14.84 5.55 -48.45
N ILE A 304 13.73 5.13 -47.85
CA ILE A 304 13.63 4.93 -46.40
C ILE A 304 13.28 3.46 -46.10
N PHE A 305 14.06 2.85 -45.23
CA PHE A 305 13.87 1.48 -44.75
C PHE A 305 13.70 1.48 -43.23
N THR A 306 13.41 0.32 -42.64
CA THR A 306 13.21 0.18 -41.19
C THR A 306 14.49 0.42 -40.37
N GLY A 307 15.66 0.06 -40.90
CA GLY A 307 16.94 0.16 -40.19
C GLY A 307 17.86 1.29 -40.67
N TYR A 308 17.60 1.87 -41.83
CA TYR A 308 18.47 2.87 -42.44
C TYR A 308 17.72 3.74 -43.46
N MET A 309 18.32 4.84 -43.89
CA MET A 309 17.92 5.56 -45.10
C MET A 309 19.02 5.48 -46.16
N ALA A 310 18.68 5.65 -47.42
CA ALA A 310 19.64 5.90 -48.49
C ALA A 310 19.47 7.34 -48.97
N LEU A 311 20.52 8.15 -48.84
CA LEU A 311 20.58 9.52 -49.36
C LEU A 311 21.53 9.56 -50.55
N ARG A 312 21.03 10.08 -51.66
CA ARG A 312 21.67 9.97 -52.97
C ARG A 312 21.54 11.29 -53.73
N SER A 313 22.54 11.67 -54.50
CA SER A 313 22.50 12.83 -55.40
C SER A 313 23.31 12.54 -56.66
N TRP A 314 22.78 12.89 -57.83
CA TRP A 314 23.45 12.69 -59.11
C TRP A 314 23.96 14.03 -59.61
N THR A 315 25.26 14.13 -59.78
CA THR A 315 25.96 15.36 -60.20
C THR A 315 25.88 15.56 -61.72
N TYR A 316 24.68 15.48 -62.30
CA TYR A 316 24.47 15.71 -63.73
C TYR A 316 24.67 17.19 -64.13
N ARG A 317 24.45 18.11 -63.19
CA ARG A 317 24.55 19.54 -63.44
C ARG A 317 25.87 20.13 -62.96
N TYR A 318 26.29 19.77 -61.74
CA TYR A 318 27.52 20.27 -61.13
C TYR A 318 28.23 19.17 -60.34
N ALA A 319 29.54 19.06 -60.49
CA ALA A 319 30.38 18.27 -59.60
C ALA A 319 30.43 18.91 -58.20
N THR A 320 30.61 18.11 -57.15
CA THR A 320 30.83 18.60 -55.78
C THR A 320 32.29 18.39 -55.37
N GLY A 321 32.89 19.40 -54.74
CA GLY A 321 34.30 19.40 -54.34
C GLY A 321 34.55 18.84 -52.95
N ALA A 322 33.58 18.95 -52.05
CA ALA A 322 33.63 18.42 -50.69
C ALA A 322 32.35 17.64 -50.34
N GLY A 323 32.46 16.76 -49.33
CA GLY A 323 31.30 16.07 -48.78
C GLY A 323 30.39 17.03 -48.02
N VAL A 324 29.08 16.87 -48.17
CA VAL A 324 28.05 17.70 -47.51
C VAL A 324 27.47 16.95 -46.32
N VAL A 325 27.50 17.56 -45.14
CA VAL A 325 26.91 17.00 -43.91
C VAL A 325 25.41 17.26 -43.90
N PHE A 326 24.63 16.24 -43.55
CA PHE A 326 23.18 16.32 -43.33
C PHE A 326 22.85 15.87 -41.91
N HIS A 327 22.03 16.66 -41.21
CA HIS A 327 21.33 16.20 -40.02
C HIS A 327 20.04 15.54 -40.43
N TYR A 328 19.67 14.46 -39.76
CA TYR A 328 18.39 13.81 -39.95
C TYR A 328 17.63 13.64 -38.64
N THR A 329 16.30 13.69 -38.76
CA THR A 329 15.36 13.24 -37.75
C THR A 329 14.41 12.24 -38.40
N ALA A 330 14.41 11.01 -37.89
CA ALA A 330 13.52 9.94 -38.31
C ALA A 330 12.49 9.66 -37.22
N THR A 331 11.20 9.68 -37.55
CA THR A 331 10.10 9.43 -36.62
C THR A 331 9.21 8.31 -37.13
N GLY A 332 8.91 7.34 -36.29
CA GLY A 332 8.14 6.16 -36.65
C GLY A 332 7.72 5.34 -35.43
N ARG A 333 7.46 4.05 -35.63
CA ARG A 333 7.11 3.12 -34.54
C ARG A 333 8.22 2.09 -34.33
N TRP A 334 8.44 1.65 -33.08
CA TRP A 334 9.35 0.53 -32.76
C TRP A 334 8.62 -0.80 -32.52
N ARG A 335 7.29 -0.78 -32.51
CA ARG A 335 6.39 -1.94 -32.40
C ARG A 335 5.16 -1.76 -33.28
#